data_AF-A0A942LZD7-F1
#
_entry.id   AF-A0A942LZD7-F1
#
_cell.length_a   1.000
_cell.length_b   1.000
_cell.length_c   1.000
_cell.angle_alpha   90.00
_cell.angle_beta   90.00
_cell.angle_gamma   90.00
#
_symmetry.space_group_name_H-M   'P 1'
#
loop_
_entity.id
_entity.type
_entity.pdbx_description
1 polymer ?
#
loop_
_entity_poly.entity_id
_entity_poly.type
_entity_poly.pdbx_seq_one_letter_code
_entity_poly.pdbx_strand_id
1 'polypeptide(L)'
;MGKIILEDIEFFAYHGCFAEEKVIGNKFIVNLEIEVDTAISEKTDNLEDTVNYQEIYNIINEVMSESCNLLEHLGAKILDAIMLRFTTIHTIKIKVSKINPPMGSKMHAVSFESERSRKKTCPSCGKEFICLHNADCWCMNHKLTKEQLNLLKEKYSDCICEECMKKLVG
;
A
#
# COMPACT_ATOMS: atom_id res chain seq x y z
N MET A 1 -19.16 -8.38 1.48
CA MET A 1 -17.88 -7.91 0.90
C MET A 1 -18.22 -7.06 -0.31
N GLY A 2 -17.91 -5.78 -0.21
CA GLY A 2 -18.06 -4.81 -1.29
C GLY A 2 -16.69 -4.30 -1.74
N LYS A 3 -16.70 -3.55 -2.85
CA LYS A 3 -15.52 -2.86 -3.36
C LYS A 3 -15.80 -1.36 -3.43
N ILE A 4 -14.83 -0.57 -3.00
CA ILE A 4 -14.79 0.88 -3.22
C ILE A 4 -13.68 1.14 -4.23
N ILE A 5 -14.02 1.82 -5.33
CA ILE A 5 -13.10 2.10 -6.43
C ILE A 5 -12.95 3.61 -6.56
N LEU A 6 -11.70 4.10 -6.51
CA LEU A 6 -11.38 5.48 -6.83
C LEU A 6 -10.65 5.46 -8.18
N GLU A 7 -11.31 6.02 -9.18
CA GLU A 7 -10.85 5.97 -10.57
C GLU A 7 -10.23 7.31 -10.99
N ASP A 8 -9.14 7.20 -11.72
CA ASP A 8 -8.44 8.27 -12.42
C ASP A 8 -8.25 9.57 -11.62
N ILE A 9 -7.79 9.45 -10.37
CA ILE A 9 -7.46 10.62 -9.56
C ILE A 9 -6.22 11.29 -10.15
N GLU A 10 -6.40 12.47 -10.73
CA GLU A 10 -5.32 13.24 -11.33
C GLU A 10 -4.55 14.07 -10.29
N PHE A 11 -3.22 13.99 -10.37
CA PHE A 11 -2.30 14.82 -9.58
C PHE A 11 -1.25 15.44 -10.49
N PHE A 12 -0.85 16.67 -10.17
CA PHE A 12 0.39 17.24 -10.68
C PHE A 12 1.42 17.20 -9.56
N ALA A 13 2.54 16.52 -9.79
CA ALA A 13 3.54 16.30 -8.77
C ALA A 13 4.97 16.25 -9.33
N TYR A 14 5.95 16.32 -8.43
CA TYR A 14 7.37 16.47 -8.75
C TYR A 14 8.14 15.18 -8.46
N HIS A 15 7.61 14.04 -8.90
CA HIS A 15 8.26 12.75 -8.73
C HIS A 15 9.12 12.40 -9.97
N GLY A 16 10.29 11.81 -9.72
CA GLY A 16 11.22 11.42 -10.76
C GLY A 16 12.63 11.22 -10.23
N CYS A 17 13.41 10.45 -10.97
CA CYS A 17 14.82 10.21 -10.65
C CYS A 17 15.69 11.39 -11.11
N PHE A 18 15.31 12.02 -12.23
CA PHE A 18 16.06 13.11 -12.82
C PHE A 18 15.72 14.44 -12.14
N ALA A 19 16.71 15.32 -12.00
CA ALA A 19 16.54 16.61 -11.32
C ALA A 19 15.51 17.49 -12.06
N GLU A 20 15.49 17.42 -13.38
CA GLU A 20 14.58 18.12 -14.26
C GLU A 20 13.12 17.74 -14.00
N GLU A 21 12.85 16.46 -13.71
CA GLU A 21 11.50 15.99 -13.37
C GLU A 21 11.00 16.60 -12.05
N LYS A 22 11.91 16.85 -11.11
CA LYS A 22 11.59 17.47 -9.82
C LYS A 22 11.40 18.98 -9.90
N VAL A 23 11.76 19.60 -11.02
CA VAL A 23 11.59 21.03 -11.27
C VAL A 23 10.38 21.28 -12.17
N ILE A 24 10.27 20.54 -13.27
CA ILE A 24 9.19 20.69 -14.25
C ILE A 24 7.88 20.10 -13.72
N GLY A 25 7.97 18.97 -13.00
CA GLY A 25 6.80 18.20 -12.59
C GLY A 25 6.19 17.40 -13.74
N ASN A 26 5.24 16.53 -13.40
CA ASN A 26 4.47 15.77 -14.38
C ASN A 26 3.07 15.46 -13.84
N LYS A 27 2.18 15.03 -14.73
CA LYS A 27 0.87 14.49 -14.39
C LYS A 27 0.99 13.03 -14.00
N PHE A 28 0.29 12.69 -12.92
CA PHE A 28 0.16 11.34 -12.41
C PHE A 28 -1.33 11.01 -12.28
N ILE A 29 -1.66 9.75 -12.53
CA ILE A 29 -3.00 9.21 -12.31
C ILE A 29 -2.89 8.11 -11.27
N VAL A 30 -3.67 8.20 -10.20
CA VAL A 30 -3.77 7.19 -9.16
C VAL A 30 -5.14 6.52 -9.24
N ASN A 31 -5.15 5.19 -9.32
CA ASN A 31 -6.35 4.38 -9.18
C ASN A 31 -6.22 3.49 -7.95
N LEU A 32 -7.32 3.33 -7.21
CA LEU A 32 -7.41 2.42 -6.08
C LEU A 32 -8.64 1.52 -6.19
N GLU A 33 -8.46 0.25 -5.84
CA GLU A 33 -9.55 -0.70 -5.60
C GLU A 33 -9.39 -1.25 -4.18
N ILE A 34 -10.43 -1.14 -3.38
CA ILE A 34 -10.42 -1.46 -1.95
C ILE A 34 -11.52 -2.47 -1.66
N GLU A 35 -11.14 -3.63 -1.14
CA GLU A 35 -12.08 -4.65 -0.65
C GLU A 35 -12.27 -4.48 0.85
N VAL A 36 -13.53 -4.31 1.25
CA VAL A 36 -13.95 -4.14 2.66
C VAL A 36 -15.27 -4.85 2.92
N ASP A 37 -15.54 -5.18 4.18
CA ASP A 37 -16.87 -5.63 4.57
C ASP A 37 -17.83 -4.43 4.65
N THR A 38 -18.80 -4.41 3.73
CA THR A 38 -19.82 -3.36 3.59
C THR A 38 -21.16 -3.75 4.22
N ALA A 39 -21.25 -4.93 4.84
CA ALA A 39 -22.52 -5.50 5.29
C ALA A 39 -23.26 -4.66 6.34
N ILE A 40 -22.53 -3.85 7.12
CA ILE A 40 -23.12 -2.91 8.10
C ILE A 40 -23.58 -1.65 7.38
N SER A 41 -22.68 -0.97 6.66
CA SER A 41 -23.00 0.28 5.96
C SER A 41 -24.15 0.14 4.95
N GLU A 42 -24.28 -1.02 4.29
CA GLU A 42 -25.39 -1.32 3.38
C GLU A 42 -26.76 -1.32 4.08
N LYS A 43 -26.80 -1.53 5.40
CA LYS A 43 -28.03 -1.57 6.20
C LYS A 43 -28.27 -0.28 6.96
N THR A 44 -27.20 0.36 7.43
CA THR A 44 -27.28 1.50 8.34
C THR A 44 -27.27 2.84 7.62
N ASP A 45 -26.70 2.90 6.41
CA ASP A 45 -26.47 4.15 5.67
C ASP A 45 -25.67 5.19 6.48
N ASN A 46 -24.83 4.73 7.42
CA ASN A 46 -23.96 5.59 8.21
C ASN A 46 -22.53 5.58 7.66
N LEU A 47 -21.95 6.77 7.46
CA LEU A 47 -20.57 6.94 6.99
C LEU A 47 -19.54 6.36 7.98
N GLU A 48 -19.87 6.32 9.28
CA GLU A 48 -18.99 5.74 10.31
C GLU A 48 -18.87 4.21 10.19
N ASP A 49 -19.81 3.56 9.52
CA ASP A 49 -19.83 2.10 9.32
C ASP A 49 -19.11 1.68 8.03
N THR A 50 -18.48 2.61 7.30
CA THR A 50 -17.77 2.34 6.06
C THR A 50 -16.41 3.02 6.00
N VAL A 51 -15.64 2.72 4.96
CA VAL A 51 -14.36 3.38 4.71
C VAL A 51 -14.63 4.73 4.04
N ASN A 52 -14.23 5.80 4.71
CA ASN A 52 -14.35 7.16 4.18
C ASN A 52 -13.34 7.40 3.05
N TYR A 53 -13.80 7.36 1.80
CA TYR A 53 -12.97 7.60 0.62
C TYR A 53 -12.42 9.02 0.52
N GLN A 54 -13.03 10.02 1.18
CA GLN A 54 -12.46 11.37 1.27
C GLN A 54 -11.17 11.37 2.11
N GLU A 55 -11.13 10.60 3.21
CA GLU A 55 -9.91 10.45 4.00
C GLU A 55 -8.83 9.70 3.21
N ILE A 56 -9.19 8.68 2.43
CA ILE A 56 -8.25 8.01 1.53
C ILE A 56 -7.67 9.00 0.52
N TYR A 57 -8.52 9.79 -0.14
CA TYR A 57 -8.06 10.83 -1.07
C TYR A 57 -7.08 11.80 -0.39
N ASN A 58 -7.39 12.25 0.84
CA ASN A 58 -6.53 13.17 1.58
C ASN A 58 -5.15 12.56 1.85
N ILE A 59 -5.09 11.27 2.21
CA ILE A 59 -3.82 10.54 2.40
C ILE A 59 -3.04 10.47 1.08
N ILE A 60 -3.69 10.14 -0.03
CA ILE A 60 -3.03 10.11 -1.34
C ILE A 60 -2.47 11.50 -1.65
N ASN A 61 -3.28 12.55 -1.48
CA ASN A 61 -2.88 13.93 -1.76
C ASN A 61 -1.66 14.36 -0.93
N GLU A 62 -1.63 14.01 0.36
CA GLU A 62 -0.48 14.26 1.23
C GLU A 62 0.77 13.56 0.70
N VAL A 63 0.68 12.26 0.41
CA VAL A 63 1.84 11.50 -0.10
C VAL A 63 2.30 11.99 -1.48
N MET A 64 1.37 12.38 -2.37
CA MET A 64 1.67 12.94 -3.70
C MET A 64 2.36 14.32 -3.61
N SER A 65 2.19 15.06 -2.51
CA SER A 65 2.87 16.33 -2.29
C SER A 65 4.37 16.17 -1.97
N GLU A 66 4.80 14.97 -1.55
CA GLU A 66 6.18 14.66 -1.21
C GLU A 66 6.92 14.01 -2.38
N SER A 67 7.91 14.72 -2.94
CA SER A 67 8.73 14.21 -4.05
C SER A 67 9.33 12.82 -3.76
N CYS A 68 9.17 11.90 -4.71
CA CYS A 68 9.68 10.54 -4.68
C CYS A 68 10.47 10.27 -5.96
N ASN A 69 11.45 9.38 -5.92
CA ASN A 69 12.24 9.05 -7.12
C ASN A 69 11.55 8.02 -8.02
N LEU A 70 10.81 7.09 -7.41
CA LEU A 70 10.31 5.87 -8.03
C LEU A 70 8.80 5.73 -7.82
N LEU A 71 8.10 5.16 -8.81
CA LEU A 71 6.66 4.89 -8.72
C LEU A 71 6.37 3.79 -7.70
N GLU A 72 7.27 2.82 -7.57
CA GLU A 72 7.21 1.71 -6.62
C GLU A 72 7.22 2.23 -5.19
N HIS A 73 8.13 3.16 -4.89
CA HIS A 73 8.23 3.76 -3.57
C HIS A 73 7.00 4.63 -3.26
N LEU A 74 6.56 5.42 -4.24
CA LEU A 74 5.37 6.25 -4.12
C LEU A 74 4.12 5.40 -3.86
N GLY A 75 3.90 4.35 -4.66
CA GLY A 75 2.79 3.43 -4.50
C GLY A 75 2.82 2.67 -3.18
N ALA A 76 4.01 2.24 -2.73
CA ALA A 76 4.19 1.61 -1.43
C ALA A 76 3.85 2.57 -0.28
N LYS A 77 4.33 3.84 -0.32
CA LYS A 77 3.99 4.85 0.69
C LYS A 77 2.48 5.07 0.80
N ILE A 78 1.77 5.16 -0.33
CA ILE A 78 0.30 5.31 -0.34
C ILE A 78 -0.38 4.09 0.28
N LEU A 79 0.00 2.89 -0.17
CA LEU A 79 -0.57 1.63 0.36
C LEU A 79 -0.35 1.49 1.87
N ASP A 80 0.87 1.74 2.33
CA ASP A 80 1.24 1.58 3.73
C ASP A 80 0.50 2.61 4.61
N ALA A 81 0.40 3.87 4.16
CA ALA A 81 -0.35 4.91 4.88
C ALA A 81 -1.85 4.59 5.01
N ILE A 82 -2.48 4.12 3.92
CA ILE A 82 -3.89 3.72 3.94
C ILE A 82 -4.10 2.48 4.82
N MET A 83 -3.28 1.45 4.66
CA MET A 83 -3.39 0.20 5.43
C MET A 83 -3.10 0.43 6.92
N LEU A 84 -2.25 1.39 7.28
CA LEU A 84 -2.01 1.76 8.67
C LEU A 84 -3.23 2.48 9.28
N ARG A 85 -3.88 3.36 8.50
CA ARG A 85 -5.02 4.16 8.95
C ARG A 85 -6.31 3.35 9.06
N PHE A 86 -6.57 2.44 8.12
CA PHE A 86 -7.84 1.71 8.01
C PHE A 86 -7.66 0.21 8.28
N THR A 87 -7.90 -0.21 9.52
CA THR A 87 -7.79 -1.60 9.96
C THR A 87 -8.84 -2.52 9.35
N THR A 88 -9.96 -1.97 8.88
CA THR A 88 -11.08 -2.70 8.26
C THR A 88 -10.82 -3.12 6.82
N ILE A 89 -9.89 -2.48 6.10
CA ILE A 89 -9.55 -2.84 4.71
C ILE A 89 -8.93 -4.24 4.70
N HIS A 90 -9.47 -5.13 3.87
CA HIS A 90 -8.96 -6.49 3.69
C HIS A 90 -7.89 -6.54 2.62
N THR A 91 -8.20 -6.00 1.45
CA THR A 91 -7.33 -5.97 0.28
C THR A 91 -7.38 -4.58 -0.33
N ILE A 92 -6.24 -4.08 -0.77
CA ILE A 92 -6.13 -2.82 -1.50
C ILE A 92 -5.18 -3.02 -2.68
N LYS A 93 -5.64 -2.62 -3.86
CA LYS A 93 -4.85 -2.58 -5.09
C LYS A 93 -4.67 -1.13 -5.50
N ILE A 94 -3.43 -0.77 -5.86
CA ILE A 94 -3.08 0.55 -6.39
C ILE A 94 -2.52 0.43 -7.80
N LYS A 95 -2.82 1.42 -8.62
CA LYS A 95 -2.10 1.72 -9.85
C LYS A 95 -1.68 3.18 -9.84
N VAL A 96 -0.39 3.44 -9.98
CA VAL A 96 0.16 4.79 -10.14
C VAL A 96 0.73 4.90 -11.54
N SER A 97 0.21 5.83 -12.33
CA SER A 97 0.61 6.05 -13.72
C SER A 97 1.26 7.40 -13.88
N LYS A 98 2.48 7.44 -14.43
CA LYS A 98 3.14 8.66 -14.87
C LYS A 98 2.80 8.92 -16.33
N ILE A 99 2.13 10.03 -16.60
CA ILE A 99 1.63 10.36 -17.94
C ILE A 99 2.74 11.01 -18.76
N ASN A 100 2.83 10.67 -20.04
CA ASN A 100 3.84 11.18 -20.99
C ASN A 100 5.26 11.26 -20.39
N PRO A 101 5.82 10.16 -19.87
CA PRO A 101 7.13 10.20 -19.22
C PRO A 101 8.24 10.54 -20.24
N PRO A 102 9.30 11.25 -19.82
CA PRO A 102 10.38 11.67 -20.72
C PRO A 102 11.29 10.48 -21.08
N MET A 103 10.88 9.67 -22.07
CA MET A 103 11.61 8.46 -22.52
C MET A 103 12.00 8.48 -24.00
N GLY A 104 12.08 9.67 -24.62
CA GLY A 104 12.54 9.83 -26.01
C GLY A 104 11.63 9.22 -27.10
N SER A 105 10.45 8.72 -26.73
CA SER A 105 9.42 8.17 -27.62
C SER A 105 8.03 8.56 -27.14
N LYS A 106 7.04 8.52 -28.03
CA LYS A 106 5.65 8.87 -27.70
C LYS A 106 5.00 7.71 -26.96
N MET A 107 4.72 7.90 -25.68
CA MET A 107 4.03 6.92 -24.83
C MET A 107 2.96 7.64 -24.02
N HIS A 108 1.81 6.99 -23.83
CA HIS A 108 0.72 7.56 -23.02
C HIS A 108 1.08 7.60 -21.53
N ALA A 109 1.50 6.46 -20.96
CA ALA A 109 1.88 6.37 -19.56
C ALA A 109 2.82 5.19 -19.28
N VAL A 110 3.60 5.31 -18.21
CA VAL A 110 4.21 4.17 -17.51
C VAL A 110 3.50 3.99 -16.18
N SER A 111 3.16 2.75 -15.82
CA SER A 111 2.40 2.47 -14.60
C SER A 111 3.08 1.44 -13.72
N PHE A 112 2.99 1.66 -12.41
CA PHE A 112 3.27 0.69 -11.38
C PHE A 112 1.94 0.19 -10.80
N GLU A 113 1.80 -1.12 -10.64
CA GLU A 113 0.66 -1.75 -9.97
C GLU A 113 1.13 -2.62 -8.81
N SER A 114 0.42 -2.55 -7.68
CA SER A 114 0.69 -3.41 -6.54
C SER A 114 -0.57 -3.66 -5.73
N GLU A 115 -0.57 -4.77 -5.00
CA GLU A 115 -1.67 -5.18 -4.14
C GLU A 115 -1.14 -5.52 -2.75
N ARG A 116 -1.95 -5.24 -1.73
CA ARG A 116 -1.71 -5.67 -0.35
C ARG A 116 -2.98 -6.32 0.19
N SER A 117 -2.81 -7.43 0.89
CA SER A 117 -3.88 -8.06 1.66
C SER A 117 -3.45 -8.30 3.09
N ARG A 118 -4.39 -8.16 4.03
CA ARG A 118 -4.17 -8.52 5.43
C ARG A 118 -4.08 -10.03 5.61
N LYS A 119 -4.82 -10.79 4.81
CA LYS A 119 -4.77 -12.25 4.84
C LYS A 119 -3.53 -12.71 4.09
N LYS A 120 -2.59 -13.31 4.81
CA LYS A 120 -1.31 -13.77 4.27
C LYS A 120 -1.14 -15.27 4.46
N THR A 121 -0.37 -15.88 3.58
CA THR A 121 0.06 -17.27 3.70
C THR A 121 1.50 -17.31 4.16
N CYS A 122 1.78 -17.95 5.29
CA CYS A 122 3.12 -18.03 5.84
C CYS A 122 4.06 -18.78 4.88
N PRO A 123 5.13 -18.16 4.36
CA PRO A 123 6.04 -18.83 3.42
C PRO A 123 6.87 -19.94 4.07
N SER A 124 6.91 -20.00 5.41
CA SER A 124 7.64 -21.05 6.14
C SER A 124 6.83 -22.32 6.38
N CYS A 125 5.50 -22.25 6.49
CA CYS A 125 4.66 -23.41 6.86
C CYS A 125 3.34 -23.54 6.11
N GLY A 126 2.99 -22.56 5.26
CA GLY A 126 1.74 -22.55 4.49
C GLY A 126 0.49 -22.14 5.26
N LYS A 127 0.56 -21.87 6.57
CA LYS A 127 -0.59 -21.46 7.38
C LYS A 127 -1.05 -20.04 7.04
N GLU A 128 -2.35 -19.83 6.90
CA GLU A 128 -2.95 -18.50 6.76
C GLU A 128 -2.94 -17.73 8.08
N PHE A 129 -2.67 -16.43 8.03
CA PHE A 129 -2.72 -15.54 9.19
C PHE A 129 -3.08 -14.11 8.78
N ILE A 130 -3.46 -13.29 9.75
CA ILE A 130 -3.75 -11.87 9.56
C ILE A 130 -2.52 -11.03 9.93
N CYS A 131 -2.09 -10.18 9.01
CA CYS A 131 -1.06 -9.18 9.23
C CYS A 131 -1.70 -7.80 9.29
N LEU A 132 -1.60 -7.14 10.46
CA LEU A 132 -2.14 -5.79 10.62
C LEU A 132 -1.17 -4.68 10.21
N HIS A 133 0.12 -4.99 10.15
CA HIS A 133 1.23 -4.07 9.80
C HIS A 133 1.23 -2.75 10.61
N ASN A 134 0.59 -2.75 11.77
CA ASN A 134 0.50 -1.64 12.71
C ASN A 134 0.83 -2.14 14.13
N ALA A 135 0.70 -1.27 15.13
CA ALA A 135 0.97 -1.60 16.54
C ALA A 135 0.15 -2.79 17.08
N ASP A 136 -1.00 -3.10 16.47
CA ASP A 136 -1.86 -4.22 16.87
C ASP A 136 -1.40 -5.57 16.30
N CYS A 137 -0.43 -5.58 15.38
CA CYS A 137 0.11 -6.80 14.83
C CYS A 137 1.06 -7.46 15.83
N TRP A 138 0.82 -8.74 16.16
CA TRP A 138 1.63 -9.49 17.15
C TRP A 138 3.15 -9.42 16.91
N CYS A 139 3.59 -9.28 15.65
CA CYS A 139 5.01 -9.17 15.32
C CYS A 139 5.68 -7.92 15.90
N MET A 140 4.94 -6.84 16.17
CA MET A 140 5.46 -5.63 16.78
C MET A 140 5.86 -5.82 18.25
N ASN A 141 5.36 -6.86 18.90
CA ASN A 141 5.74 -7.21 20.28
C ASN A 141 7.06 -7.99 20.36
N HIS A 142 7.64 -8.38 19.22
CA HIS A 142 8.91 -9.09 19.17
C HIS A 142 10.08 -8.12 18.92
N LYS A 143 11.03 -8.06 19.85
CA LYS A 143 12.28 -7.32 19.66
C LYS A 143 13.25 -8.17 18.84
N LEU A 144 13.29 -7.92 17.53
CA LEU A 144 14.24 -8.55 16.62
C LEU A 144 15.55 -7.77 16.57
N THR A 145 16.68 -8.46 16.61
CA THR A 145 17.99 -7.85 16.30
C THR A 145 18.08 -7.53 14.81
N LYS A 146 19.01 -6.65 14.42
CA LYS A 146 19.27 -6.35 13.00
C LYS A 146 19.62 -7.60 12.20
N GLU A 147 20.40 -8.51 12.79
CA GLU A 147 20.79 -9.78 12.16
C GLU A 147 19.56 -10.68 11.92
N GLN A 148 18.68 -10.80 12.92
CA GLN A 148 17.44 -11.57 12.77
C GLN A 148 16.51 -10.97 11.71
N LEU A 149 16.39 -9.63 11.66
CA LEU A 149 15.62 -8.94 10.61
C LEU A 149 16.19 -9.19 9.22
N ASN A 150 17.51 -9.14 9.05
CA ASN A 150 18.14 -9.39 7.76
C ASN A 150 17.94 -10.84 7.33
N LEU A 151 18.12 -11.80 8.24
CA LEU A 151 17.88 -13.21 7.98
C LEU A 151 16.45 -13.47 7.49
N LEU A 152 15.45 -12.84 8.13
CA LEU A 152 14.06 -12.97 7.71
C LEU A 152 13.84 -12.41 6.30
N LYS A 153 14.40 -11.24 6.00
CA LYS A 153 14.29 -10.59 4.68
C LYS A 153 14.96 -11.38 3.56
N GLU A 154 16.08 -12.04 3.85
CA GLU A 154 16.78 -12.88 2.87
C GLU A 154 16.05 -14.20 2.63
N LYS A 155 15.46 -14.77 3.68
CA LYS A 155 14.87 -16.12 3.62
C LYS A 155 13.42 -16.13 3.15
N TYR A 156 12.66 -15.08 3.41
CA TYR A 156 11.21 -15.05 3.17
C TYR A 156 10.83 -13.81 2.36
N SER A 157 10.01 -14.02 1.34
CA SER A 157 9.48 -12.95 0.48
C SER A 157 8.36 -12.12 1.13
N ASP A 158 7.79 -12.60 2.24
CA ASP A 158 6.70 -11.93 2.97
C ASP A 158 6.74 -12.31 4.47
N CYS A 159 5.82 -11.74 5.26
CA CYS A 159 5.65 -12.01 6.68
C CYS A 159 5.41 -13.51 6.95
N ILE A 160 5.97 -14.01 8.05
CA ILE A 160 5.72 -15.35 8.57
C ILE A 160 4.72 -15.31 9.73
N CYS A 161 4.05 -16.43 10.01
CA CYS A 161 3.12 -16.53 11.14
C CYS A 161 3.86 -16.55 12.50
N GLU A 162 3.10 -16.31 13.57
CA GLU A 162 3.62 -16.21 14.95
C GLU A 162 4.40 -17.45 15.39
N GLU A 163 3.88 -18.63 15.09
CA GLU A 163 4.52 -19.90 15.45
C GLU A 163 5.87 -20.08 14.75
N CYS A 164 5.95 -19.74 13.46
CA CYS A 164 7.21 -19.80 12.71
C CYS A 164 8.21 -18.75 13.20
N MET A 165 7.72 -17.55 13.54
CA MET A 165 8.57 -16.49 14.07
C MET A 165 9.19 -16.89 15.42
N LYS A 166 8.38 -17.43 16.35
CA LYS A 166 8.84 -17.92 17.65
C LYS A 166 9.89 -19.03 17.52
N LYS A 167 9.78 -19.93 16.52
CA LYS A 167 10.77 -20.99 16.27
C LYS A 167 12.11 -20.50 15.73
N LEU A 168 12.15 -19.32 15.10
CA LEU A 168 13.37 -18.76 14.50
C LEU A 168 14.14 -17.85 15.46
N VAL A 169 13.45 -17.26 16.44
CA VAL A 169 13.97 -16.19 17.29
C VAL A 169 13.93 -16.53 18.78
N GLY A 170 13.14 -17.53 19.18
CA GLY A 170 13.21 -18.15 20.51
C GLY A 170 14.30 -19.20 20.56
#